data_AF-A0A956J2Q2-F1
#
_entry.id   AF-A0A956J2Q2-F1
#
_cell.length_a   1.000
_cell.length_b   1.000
_cell.length_c   1.000
_cell.angle_alpha   90.00
_cell.angle_beta   90.00
_cell.angle_gamma   90.00
#
_symmetry.space_group_name_H-M   'P 1'
#
loop_
_entity.id
_entity.type
_entity.pdbx_description
1 polymer ?
#
loop_
_entity_poly.entity_id
_entity_poly.type
_entity_poly.pdbx_seq_one_letter_code
_entity_poly.pdbx_strand_id
1 'polypeptide(L)'
;FFPELPQLDGDAAYVQAREASTHDLWHVVTGYDTTIPGEAAVLTFLAGQTPSTFTMMVAVGSSLLILCRSPRLLPVLARAYRSGRKAQQLSPLFWERMWELPLDDVRKRLGITPEEHPSVAYAK
;
A
#
# COMPACT_ATOMS: atom_id res chain seq x y z
N PHE A 1 -8.11 22.70 12.20
CA PHE A 1 -8.52 22.44 10.81
C PHE A 1 -8.53 20.94 10.58
N PHE A 2 -9.38 20.22 11.32
CA PHE A 2 -9.73 18.84 11.04
C PHE A 2 -11.25 18.87 10.93
N PRO A 3 -11.84 18.47 9.79
CA PRO A 3 -13.29 18.37 9.70
C PRO A 3 -13.80 17.43 10.79
N GLU A 4 -15.01 17.66 11.29
CA GLU A 4 -15.70 16.66 12.09
C GLU A 4 -15.72 15.36 11.27
N LEU A 5 -15.08 14.32 11.82
CA LEU A 5 -15.13 13.01 11.21
C LEU A 5 -16.61 12.59 11.16
N PRO A 6 -17.08 11.98 10.06
CA PRO A 6 -18.42 11.40 10.03
C PRO A 6 -18.60 10.56 11.30
N GLN A 7 -19.80 10.53 11.90
CA GLN A 7 -20.07 9.53 12.92
C GLN A 7 -19.86 8.15 12.27
N LEU A 8 -18.78 7.48 12.67
CA LEU A 8 -18.44 6.17 12.15
C LEU A 8 -19.22 5.17 12.98
N ASP A 9 -20.30 4.65 12.39
CA ASP A 9 -21.14 3.66 13.05
C ASP A 9 -20.42 2.30 13.09
N GLY A 10 -19.66 2.09 14.16
CA GLY A 10 -19.02 0.82 14.50
C GLY A 10 -17.57 0.64 14.04
N ASP A 11 -16.94 -0.43 14.56
CA ASP A 11 -15.51 -0.70 14.40
C ASP A 11 -15.07 -0.83 12.93
N ALA A 12 -15.91 -1.40 12.08
CA ALA A 12 -15.62 -1.56 10.65
C ALA A 12 -15.55 -0.22 9.91
N ALA A 13 -16.45 0.72 10.23
CA ALA A 13 -16.46 2.06 9.66
C ALA A 13 -15.21 2.85 10.12
N TYR A 14 -14.82 2.67 11.39
CA TYR A 14 -13.58 3.22 11.92
C TYR A 14 -12.34 2.73 11.17
N VAL A 15 -12.20 1.42 11.00
CA VAL A 15 -11.06 0.83 10.28
C VAL A 15 -11.00 1.34 8.84
N GLN A 16 -12.11 1.34 8.12
CA GLN A 16 -12.15 1.82 6.75
C GLN A 16 -11.75 3.31 6.63
N ALA A 17 -12.28 4.17 7.51
CA ALA A 17 -11.93 5.59 7.51
C ALA A 17 -10.44 5.80 7.84
N ARG A 18 -9.89 5.01 8.76
CA ARG A 18 -8.47 5.06 9.13
C ARG A 18 -7.57 4.61 7.99
N GLU A 19 -7.91 3.52 7.32
CA GLU A 19 -7.18 3.03 6.14
C GLU A 19 -7.21 4.07 5.02
N ALA A 20 -8.38 4.63 4.69
CA ALA A 20 -8.51 5.69 3.70
C ALA A 20 -7.69 6.95 4.07
N SER A 21 -7.68 7.34 5.34
CA SER A 21 -6.93 8.52 5.80
C SER A 21 -5.42 8.33 5.83
N THR A 22 -4.94 7.07 5.80
CA THR A 22 -3.50 6.75 5.90
C THR A 22 -2.92 6.13 4.64
N HIS A 23 -3.76 5.82 3.63
CA HIS A 23 -3.33 5.13 2.41
C HIS A 23 -2.21 5.87 1.66
N ASP A 24 -2.29 7.20 1.57
CA ASP A 24 -1.25 8.02 0.92
C ASP A 24 0.13 7.84 1.58
N LEU A 25 0.17 7.59 2.89
CA LEU A 25 1.42 7.33 3.61
C LEU A 25 2.04 6.00 3.21
N TRP A 26 1.20 5.04 2.81
CA TRP A 26 1.65 3.71 2.41
C TRP A 26 2.46 3.78 1.11
N HIS A 27 2.09 4.67 0.19
CA HIS A 27 2.91 4.98 -1.00
C HIS A 27 4.30 5.48 -0.60
N VAL A 28 4.38 6.41 0.35
CA VAL A 28 5.65 7.00 0.80
C VAL A 28 6.59 5.95 1.40
N VAL A 29 6.08 5.10 2.31
CA VAL A 29 6.94 4.10 2.96
C VAL A 29 7.34 2.97 2.01
N THR A 30 6.44 2.54 1.13
CA THR A 30 6.70 1.44 0.18
C THR A 30 7.50 1.87 -1.05
N GLY A 31 7.47 3.16 -1.41
CA GLY A 31 8.12 3.68 -2.62
C GLY A 31 7.28 3.51 -3.89
N TYR A 32 6.09 2.92 -3.82
CA TYR A 32 5.18 2.85 -4.95
C TYR A 32 4.52 4.22 -5.19
N ASP A 33 4.50 4.67 -6.45
CA ASP A 33 3.85 5.92 -6.83
C ASP A 33 2.32 5.79 -6.89
N THR A 34 1.64 6.88 -7.21
CA THR A 34 0.17 6.96 -7.33
C THR A 34 -0.30 6.71 -8.77
N THR A 35 0.52 6.06 -9.61
CA THR A 35 0.10 5.64 -10.96
C THR A 35 -0.73 4.37 -10.87
N ILE A 36 -1.48 4.00 -11.93
CA ILE A 36 -2.29 2.78 -11.92
C ILE A 36 -1.49 1.53 -11.51
N PRO A 37 -0.26 1.29 -12.03
CA PRO A 37 0.55 0.17 -11.56
C PRO A 37 1.08 0.35 -10.13
N GLY A 38 1.34 1.58 -9.69
CA GLY A 38 1.75 1.89 -8.31
C GLY A 38 0.64 1.60 -7.28
N GLU A 39 -0.59 2.03 -7.57
CA GLU A 39 -1.80 1.70 -6.80
C GLU A 39 -2.01 0.18 -6.72
N ALA A 40 -1.90 -0.50 -7.87
CA ALA A 40 -1.97 -1.95 -7.93
C ALA A 40 -0.89 -2.62 -7.05
N ALA A 41 0.32 -2.06 -7.02
CA ALA A 41 1.40 -2.57 -6.20
C ALA A 41 1.14 -2.37 -4.69
N VAL A 42 0.68 -1.19 -4.25
CA VAL A 42 0.30 -0.96 -2.83
C VAL A 42 -0.80 -1.91 -2.40
N LEU A 43 -1.86 -2.06 -3.21
CA LEU A 43 -2.98 -2.95 -2.88
C LEU A 43 -2.53 -4.43 -2.86
N THR A 44 -1.63 -4.82 -3.76
CA THR A 44 -1.02 -6.16 -3.76
C THR A 44 -0.11 -6.39 -2.55
N PHE A 45 0.61 -5.36 -2.11
CA PHE A 45 1.39 -5.38 -0.86
C PHE A 45 0.47 -5.59 0.35
N LEU A 46 -0.65 -4.87 0.44
CA LEU A 46 -1.63 -5.04 1.51
C LEU A 46 -2.30 -6.43 1.47
N ALA A 47 -2.57 -6.98 0.29
CA ALA A 47 -3.03 -8.36 0.16
C ALA A 47 -2.01 -9.38 0.71
N GLY A 48 -0.72 -9.05 0.66
CA GLY A 48 0.34 -9.79 1.34
C GLY A 48 0.30 -9.66 2.87
N GLN A 49 -0.13 -8.52 3.42
CA GLN A 49 -0.19 -8.28 4.86
C GLN A 49 -1.43 -8.87 5.53
N THR A 50 -2.60 -8.52 5.01
CA THR A 50 -3.92 -8.83 5.54
C THR A 50 -4.84 -9.12 4.36
N PRO A 51 -4.92 -10.38 3.91
CA PRO A 51 -5.83 -10.74 2.84
C PRO A 51 -7.26 -10.53 3.32
N SER A 52 -7.94 -9.55 2.74
CA SER A 52 -9.37 -9.31 2.87
C SER A 52 -10.02 -9.54 1.51
N THR A 53 -11.34 -9.72 1.47
CA THR A 53 -12.07 -9.86 0.21
C THR A 53 -11.76 -8.71 -0.75
N PHE A 54 -11.64 -7.49 -0.23
CA PHE A 54 -11.30 -6.31 -1.03
C PHE A 54 -9.87 -6.35 -1.55
N THR A 55 -8.87 -6.52 -0.68
CA THR A 55 -7.45 -6.49 -1.10
C THR A 55 -7.13 -7.64 -2.04
N MET A 56 -7.72 -8.82 -1.83
CA MET A 56 -7.57 -9.96 -2.72
C MET A 56 -8.25 -9.74 -4.08
N MET A 57 -9.46 -9.17 -4.10
CA MET A 57 -10.16 -8.87 -5.36
C MET A 57 -9.36 -7.87 -6.19
N VAL A 58 -8.83 -6.81 -5.56
CA VAL A 58 -8.02 -5.83 -6.28
C VAL A 58 -6.67 -6.39 -6.70
N ALA A 59 -5.99 -7.19 -5.86
CA ALA A 59 -4.73 -7.82 -6.24
C ALA A 59 -4.91 -8.75 -7.46
N VAL A 60 -5.95 -9.59 -7.46
CA VAL A 60 -6.26 -10.49 -8.58
C VAL A 60 -6.68 -9.70 -9.82
N GLY A 61 -7.62 -8.76 -9.69
CA GLY A 61 -8.10 -7.95 -10.81
C GLY A 61 -6.99 -7.12 -11.45
N SER A 62 -6.17 -6.45 -10.63
CA SER A 62 -5.01 -5.69 -11.11
C SER A 62 -3.99 -6.58 -11.80
N SER A 63 -3.72 -7.78 -11.24
CA SER A 63 -2.79 -8.74 -11.84
C SER A 63 -3.28 -9.23 -13.21
N LEU A 64 -4.58 -9.51 -13.37
CA LEU A 64 -5.17 -9.90 -14.66
C LEU A 64 -5.11 -8.76 -15.68
N LEU A 65 -5.47 -7.54 -15.27
CA LEU A 65 -5.40 -6.37 -16.15
C LEU A 65 -3.95 -6.11 -16.61
N ILE A 66 -3.00 -6.19 -15.67
CA ILE A 66 -1.57 -6.03 -15.94
C ILE A 66 -1.05 -7.15 -16.82
N LEU A 67 -1.45 -8.40 -16.61
CA LEU A 67 -1.10 -9.52 -17.49
C LEU A 67 -1.52 -9.25 -18.95
N CYS A 68 -2.73 -8.72 -19.14
CA CYS A 68 -3.26 -8.43 -20.47
C CYS A 68 -2.63 -7.19 -21.14
N ARG A 69 -2.31 -6.14 -20.37
CA ARG A 69 -1.88 -4.84 -20.94
C ARG A 69 -0.38 -4.60 -20.85
N SER A 70 0.29 -5.14 -19.84
CA SER A 70 1.69 -4.85 -19.53
C SER A 70 2.31 -5.98 -18.69
N PRO A 71 2.44 -7.20 -19.24
CA PRO A 71 2.87 -8.39 -18.49
C PRO A 71 4.25 -8.25 -17.83
N ARG A 72 5.10 -7.36 -18.37
CA ARG A 72 6.37 -6.95 -17.77
C ARG A 72 6.27 -6.40 -16.34
N LEU A 73 5.07 -5.98 -15.89
CA LEU A 73 4.84 -5.45 -14.56
C LEU A 73 4.44 -6.53 -13.53
N LEU A 74 4.16 -7.76 -13.97
CA LEU A 74 3.84 -8.88 -13.07
C LEU A 74 4.93 -9.17 -12.03
N PRO A 75 6.24 -9.13 -12.37
CA PRO A 75 7.28 -9.28 -11.37
C PRO A 75 7.24 -8.21 -10.28
N VAL A 76 6.76 -6.99 -10.59
CA VAL A 76 6.59 -5.90 -9.61
C VAL A 76 5.49 -6.27 -8.61
N LEU A 77 4.32 -6.70 -9.09
CA LEU A 77 3.23 -7.13 -8.20
C LEU A 77 3.64 -8.34 -7.34
N ALA A 78 4.38 -9.29 -7.92
CA ALA A 78 4.88 -10.43 -7.17
C ALA A 78 5.90 -10.02 -6.09
N ARG A 79 6.73 -9.01 -6.35
CA ARG A 79 7.60 -8.40 -5.33
C ARG A 79 6.78 -7.69 -4.26
N ALA A 80 5.81 -6.86 -4.65
CA ALA A 80 4.93 -6.16 -3.72
C ALA A 80 4.24 -7.12 -2.74
N TYR A 81 3.66 -8.21 -3.25
CA TYR A 81 3.05 -9.25 -2.42
C TYR A 81 4.05 -9.87 -1.42
N ARG A 82 5.25 -10.24 -1.89
CA ARG A 82 6.30 -10.82 -1.05
C ARG A 82 6.83 -9.85 -0.01
N SER A 83 6.96 -8.57 -0.36
CA SER A 83 7.38 -7.51 0.56
C SER A 83 6.30 -7.30 1.63
N GLY A 84 5.03 -7.25 1.24
CA GLY A 84 3.90 -7.17 2.17
C GLY A 84 3.90 -8.31 3.18
N ARG A 85 4.12 -9.55 2.72
CA ARG A 85 4.22 -10.75 3.58
C ARG A 85 5.33 -10.70 4.64
N LYS A 86 6.37 -9.89 4.43
CA LYS A 86 7.53 -9.76 5.33
C LYS A 86 7.46 -8.51 6.20
N ALA A 87 6.77 -7.48 5.73
CA ALA A 87 6.67 -6.19 6.40
C ALA A 87 5.68 -6.23 7.58
N GLN A 88 5.87 -5.32 8.52
CA GLN A 88 4.90 -5.06 9.58
C GLN A 88 3.60 -4.51 8.98
N GLN A 89 2.45 -4.97 9.50
CA GLN A 89 1.14 -4.51 9.07
C GLN A 89 0.98 -2.99 9.21
N LEU A 90 0.52 -2.32 8.15
CA LEU A 90 0.43 -0.87 8.08
C LEU A 90 -0.83 -0.29 8.73
N SER A 91 -1.95 -1.01 8.61
CA SER A 91 -3.27 -0.60 9.12
C SER A 91 -3.29 -0.27 10.62
N PRO A 92 -2.70 -1.08 11.54
CA PRO A 92 -2.77 -0.82 12.98
C PRO A 92 -1.79 0.25 13.49
N LEU A 93 -1.02 0.91 12.61
CA LEU A 93 0.02 1.84 13.04
C LEU A 93 -0.55 3.21 13.45
N PHE A 94 0.02 3.75 14.53
CA PHE A 94 -0.14 5.14 14.95
C PHE A 94 0.84 6.02 14.18
N TRP A 95 0.54 6.28 12.90
CA TRP A 95 1.35 7.10 11.99
C TRP A 95 1.73 8.47 12.57
N GLU A 96 0.80 9.07 13.33
CA GLU A 96 0.99 10.35 13.99
C GLU A 96 2.14 10.38 15.01
N ARG A 97 2.59 9.21 15.49
CA ARG A 97 3.74 9.10 16.41
C ARG A 97 5.08 8.95 15.70
N MET A 98 5.09 8.93 14.37
CA MET A 98 6.28 8.68 13.56
C MET A 98 6.67 9.86 12.67
N TRP A 99 5.95 10.99 12.72
CA TRP A 99 6.19 12.14 11.84
C TRP A 99 7.57 12.78 11.96
N GLU A 100 8.16 12.76 13.16
CA GLU A 100 9.48 13.34 13.42
C GLU A 100 10.62 12.37 13.07
N LEU A 101 10.31 11.11 12.75
CA LEU A 101 11.32 10.11 12.43
C LEU A 101 11.77 10.27 10.97
N PRO A 102 13.08 10.10 10.69
CA PRO A 102 13.56 9.96 9.32
C PRO A 102 12.85 8.81 8.60
N LEU A 103 12.50 9.00 7.33
CA LEU A 103 11.76 8.00 6.55
C LEU A 103 12.48 6.64 6.49
N ASP A 104 13.80 6.63 6.41
CA ASP A 104 14.59 5.40 6.39
C ASP A 104 14.52 4.63 7.72
N ASP A 105 14.43 5.33 8.85
CA ASP A 105 14.22 4.70 10.15
C ASP A 105 12.82 4.10 10.27
N VAL A 106 11.81 4.80 9.74
CA VAL A 106 10.44 4.26 9.64
C VAL A 106 10.43 2.99 8.78
N ARG A 107 11.02 3.03 7.58
CA ARG A 107 11.12 1.86 6.68
C ARG A 107 11.84 0.69 7.33
N LYS A 108 12.96 0.93 8.01
CA LYS A 108 13.72 -0.08 8.75
C LYS A 108 12.87 -0.70 9.86
N ARG A 109 12.15 0.11 10.63
CA ARG A 109 11.23 -0.36 11.67
C ARG A 109 10.13 -1.25 11.11
N LEU A 110 9.58 -0.89 9.95
CA LEU A 110 8.50 -1.63 9.29
C LEU A 110 8.99 -2.86 8.51
N GLY A 111 10.31 -3.05 8.37
CA GLY A 111 10.88 -4.12 7.55
C GLY A 111 10.61 -3.91 6.05
N ILE A 112 10.48 -2.67 5.60
CA ILE A 112 10.18 -2.30 4.22
C ILE A 112 11.46 -1.87 3.52
N THR A 113 11.79 -2.55 2.43
CA THR A 113 12.74 -2.05 1.44
C THR A 113 11.93 -1.30 0.38
N PRO A 114 12.18 0.00 0.15
CA PRO A 114 11.42 0.75 -0.83
C PRO A 114 11.68 0.20 -2.24
N GLU A 115 10.64 0.14 -3.06
CA GLU A 115 10.82 -0.10 -4.49
C GLU A 115 11.29 1.20 -5.16
N GLU A 116 12.27 1.12 -6.05
CA GLU A 116 12.72 2.30 -6.81
C GLU A 116 11.64 2.73 -7.81
N HIS A 117 11.21 3.99 -7.66
CA HIS A 117 10.32 4.79 -8.52
C HIS A 117 9.83 4.09 -9.81
N PRO A 118 8.68 3.42 -9.73
CA PRO A 118 8.18 2.61 -10.83
C PRO A 118 7.84 3.44 -12.09
N SER A 119 7.45 4.71 -11.96
CA SER A 119 7.20 5.64 -13.07
C SER A 119 8.33 5.75 -14.10
N VAL A 120 9.60 5.61 -13.69
CA VAL A 120 10.76 5.62 -14.61
C VAL A 120 10.92 4.28 -15.34
N ALA A 121 10.55 3.18 -14.69
CA ALA A 121 10.59 1.83 -15.25
C ALA A 121 9.40 1.52 -16.18
N TYR A 122 8.28 2.24 -16.04
CA TYR A 122 7.04 1.99 -16.79
C TYR A 122 6.93 2.74 -18.11
N ALA A 123 7.72 3.80 -18.30
CA ALA A 123 7.68 4.69 -19.47
C ALA A 123 8.50 4.22 -20.70
N LYS A 124 9.18 3.08 -20.62
CA LYS A 124 9.87 2.46 -21.77
C LYS A 124 9.12 1.24 -22.21
#